data_AF-A0A7C7JFJ5-F1
#
_entry.id   AF-A0A7C7JFJ5-F1
#
_cell.length_a   1.000
_cell.length_b   1.000
_cell.length_c   1.000
_cell.angle_alpha   90.00
_cell.angle_beta   90.00
_cell.angle_gamma   90.00
#
_symmetry.space_group_name_H-M   'P 1'
#
loop_
_entity.id
_entity.type
_entity.pdbx_description
1 polymer ?
#
loop_
_entity_poly.entity_id
_entity_poly.type
_entity_poly.pdbx_seq_one_letter_code
_entity_poly.pdbx_strand_id
1 'polypeptide(L)' 'MNWQPGASIDTLQKRAKIMRTIRQFFADRDVMEVETPIFLRGAVTDPHLQSLITLMQLPEEADPVPVFAHTS' A
#
# COMPACT_ATOMS: atom_id res chain seq x y z
N MET A 1 24.31 3.80 14.49
CA MET A 1 23.10 3.07 14.09
C MET A 1 22.06 3.26 15.16
N ASN A 2 20.93 3.91 14.83
CA ASN A 2 19.77 4.00 15.70
C ASN A 2 18.69 3.13 15.02
N TRP A 3 18.58 1.87 15.45
CA TRP A 3 17.66 0.90 14.83
C TRP A 3 16.21 1.09 15.32
N GLN A 4 16.03 1.89 16.37
CA GLN A 4 14.75 2.10 17.02
C GLN A 4 13.75 2.72 16.04
N PRO A 5 12.45 2.38 16.17
CA PRO A 5 11.42 2.95 15.31
C PRO A 5 11.37 4.48 15.38
N GLY A 6 11.05 5.12 14.26
CA GLY A 6 10.86 6.58 14.21
C GLY A 6 9.65 7.10 14.99
N ALA A 7 8.78 6.21 15.49
CA ALA A 7 7.61 6.53 16.30
C ALA A 7 7.65 5.76 17.64
N SER A 8 7.12 6.38 18.71
CA SER A 8 6.98 5.71 20.00
C SER A 8 5.94 4.59 19.95
N ILE A 9 6.06 3.61 20.85
CA ILE A 9 5.08 2.52 20.98
C ILE A 9 3.68 3.06 21.31
N ASP A 10 3.56 4.09 22.15
CA ASP A 10 2.29 4.76 22.45
C ASP A 10 1.61 5.32 21.19
N THR A 11 2.38 5.95 20.29
CA THR A 11 1.87 6.42 19.00
C THR A 11 1.37 5.27 18.12
N LEU A 12 2.08 4.14 18.08
CA LEU A 12 1.66 2.97 17.31
C LEU A 12 0.37 2.33 17.86
N GLN A 13 0.20 2.31 19.18
CA GLN A 13 -1.04 1.83 19.82
C GLN A 13 -2.24 2.74 19.48
N LYS A 14 -2.05 4.06 19.52
CA LYS A 14 -3.07 5.03 19.09
C LYS A 14 -3.44 4.84 17.62
N ARG A 15 -2.45 4.66 16.73
CA ARG A 15 -2.68 4.34 15.32
C ARG A 15 -3.52 3.07 15.15
N ALA A 16 -3.20 2.00 15.86
CA ALA A 16 -3.96 0.75 15.80
C ALA A 16 -5.44 0.94 16.22
N LYS A 17 -5.69 1.74 17.27
CA LYS A 17 -7.06 2.09 17.69
C LYS A 17 -7.80 2.86 16.60
N ILE A 18 -7.17 3.88 15.99
CA ILE A 18 -7.75 4.67 14.90
C ILE A 18 -8.10 3.78 13.70
N MET A 19 -7.18 2.92 13.27
CA MET A 19 -7.42 1.99 12.15
C MET A 19 -8.62 1.07 12.41
N ARG A 20 -8.79 0.58 13.65
CA ARG A 20 -9.96 -0.23 14.03
C ARG A 20 -11.25 0.57 13.96
N THR A 21 -11.26 1.80 14.48
CA THR A 21 -12.43 2.68 14.47
C THR A 21 -12.90 2.99 13.05
N ILE A 22 -11.96 3.26 12.12
CA ILE A 22 -12.28 3.53 10.71
C ILE A 22 -12.95 2.30 10.08
N ARG A 23 -12.37 1.10 10.27
CA ARG A 23 -12.97 -0.13 9.74
C ARG A 23 -14.38 -0.39 10.29
N GLN A 24 -14.56 -0.24 11.60
CA GLN A 24 -15.87 -0.44 12.23
C GLN A 24 -16.93 0.52 11.67
N PHE A 25 -16.56 1.80 11.46
CA PHE A 25 -17.49 2.78 10.90
C PHE A 25 -18.07 2.38 9.53
N PHE A 26 -17.24 1.78 8.66
CA PHE A 26 -17.65 1.29 7.35
C PHE A 26 -18.42 -0.03 7.44
N ALA A 27 -17.98 -0.94 8.32
CA ALA A 27 -18.68 -2.19 8.58
C ALA A 27 -20.11 -1.97 9.11
N ASP A 28 -20.30 -0.99 10.01
CA ASP A 28 -21.63 -0.61 10.55
C ASP A 28 -22.60 -0.07 9.46
N ARG A 29 -22.09 0.20 8.26
CA ARG A 29 -22.84 0.72 7.10
C ARG A 29 -22.86 -0.26 5.93
N ASP A 30 -22.48 -1.51 6.15
CA ASP A 30 -22.42 -2.56 5.14
C ASP A 30 -21.52 -2.21 3.93
N VAL A 31 -20.45 -1.43 4.17
CA VAL A 31 -19.43 -1.15 3.14
C VAL A 31 -18.36 -2.23 3.17
N MET A 32 -18.22 -2.97 2.06
CA MET A 32 -17.24 -4.05 1.90
C MET A 32 -15.81 -3.49 1.79
N GLU A 33 -14.91 -3.91 2.70
CA GLU A 33 -13.46 -3.68 2.57
C GLU A 33 -12.89 -4.63 1.50
N VAL A 34 -12.02 -4.11 0.61
CA VAL A 34 -11.35 -4.88 -0.42
C VAL A 34 -9.86 -4.59 -0.42
N GLU A 35 -9.05 -5.56 -0.85
CA GLU A 35 -7.62 -5.38 -1.11
C GLU A 35 -7.38 -5.36 -2.62
N THR A 36 -6.63 -4.38 -3.09
CA THR A 36 -6.23 -4.23 -4.49
C THR A 36 -4.72 -4.42 -4.64
N PRO A 37 -4.21 -4.76 -5.85
CA PRO A 37 -2.79 -4.99 -6.05
C PRO A 37 -1.93 -3.75 -5.76
N ILE A 38 -0.83 -3.93 -5.02
CA ILE A 38 0.15 -2.86 -4.72
C ILE A 38 1.05 -2.58 -5.92
N PHE A 39 1.40 -3.61 -6.70
CA PHE A 39 2.17 -3.46 -7.94
C PHE A 39 1.29 -3.75 -9.15
N LEU A 40 1.38 -2.89 -10.15
CA LEU A 40 0.60 -2.93 -11.38
C LEU A 40 1.52 -3.01 -12.59
N ARG A 41 1.02 -3.50 -13.72
CA ARG A 41 1.75 -3.50 -14.99
C ARG A 41 1.92 -2.10 -15.61
N GLY A 42 1.16 -1.12 -15.15
CA GLY A 42 1.24 0.27 -15.63
C GLY A 42 1.17 1.27 -14.48
N ALA A 43 1.83 2.41 -14.66
CA ALA A 43 1.76 3.56 -13.76
C ALA A 43 0.54 4.45 -14.07
N VAL A 44 0.24 5.38 -13.15
CA VAL A 44 -0.70 6.48 -13.41
C VAL A 44 -0.13 7.46 -14.43
N THR A 45 -0.99 8.14 -15.18
CA THR A 45 -0.58 9.13 -16.20
C THR A 45 -0.50 10.57 -15.68
N ASP A 46 -0.66 10.78 -14.37
CA ASP A 46 -0.57 12.10 -13.76
C ASP A 46 0.87 12.64 -13.86
N PRO A 47 1.10 13.82 -14.47
CA PRO A 47 2.44 14.34 -14.73
C PRO A 47 3.20 14.77 -13.48
N HIS A 48 2.52 14.94 -12.34
CA HIS A 48 3.13 15.34 -11.07
C HIS A 48 3.40 14.15 -10.14
N LEU A 49 3.00 12.94 -10.53
CA LEU A 49 3.25 11.71 -9.77
C LEU A 49 4.27 10.83 -10.48
N GLN A 50 5.25 10.37 -9.71
CA GLN A 50 6.21 9.37 -10.15
C GLN A 50 5.99 8.08 -9.35
N SER A 51 5.53 7.02 -10.03
CA SER A 51 5.44 5.69 -9.40
C SER A 51 6.82 5.13 -9.12
N LEU A 52 6.96 4.42 -8.00
CA LEU A 52 8.12 3.57 -7.75
C LEU A 52 8.09 2.38 -8.71
N ILE A 53 9.25 1.98 -9.24
CA ILE A 53 9.38 0.92 -10.24
C ILE A 53 10.34 -0.15 -9.72
N THR A 54 9.99 -1.41 -9.94
CA THR A 54 10.89 -2.55 -9.73
C THR A 54 10.75 -3.55 -10.87
N LEU A 55 11.72 -4.44 -11.03
CA LEU A 55 11.61 -5.59 -11.94
C LEU A 55 11.03 -6.78 -11.18
N MET A 56 10.06 -7.45 -11.78
CA MET A 56 9.41 -8.63 -11.21
C MET A 56 9.45 -9.78 -12.21
N GLN A 57 9.92 -10.94 -11.76
CA GLN A 57 9.80 -12.18 -12.52
C GLN A 57 8.35 -12.66 -12.43
N LEU A 58 7.58 -12.48 -13.49
CA LEU A 58 6.23 -13.02 -13.59
C LEU A 58 6.27 -14.43 -14.18
N PRO A 59 5.35 -15.34 -13.78
CA PRO A 59 5.35 -16.71 -14.27
C PRO A 59 5.19 -16.84 -15.79
N GLU A 60 4.52 -15.88 -16.43
CA GLU A 60 4.19 -15.90 -17.85
C GLU A 60 5.24 -15.22 -18.74
N GLU A 61 6.23 -14.56 -18.13
CA GLU A 61 7.24 -13.78 -18.85
C GLU A 61 8.59 -14.51 -18.81
N ALA A 62 9.28 -14.57 -19.95
CA ALA A 62 10.60 -15.18 -20.01
C ALA A 62 11.65 -14.39 -19.22
N ASP A 63 11.54 -13.06 -19.23
CA ASP A 63 12.44 -12.13 -18.57
C ASP A 63 11.68 -11.31 -17.49
N PRO A 64 12.37 -10.79 -16.46
CA PRO A 64 11.76 -9.88 -15.49
C PRO A 64 11.19 -8.63 -16.16
N VAL A 65 9.94 -8.29 -15.82
CA VAL A 65 9.25 -7.13 -16.40
C VAL A 65 9.12 -5.99 -15.38
N PRO A 66 9.09 -4.73 -15.84
CA PRO A 66 8.84 -3.61 -14.95
C PRO A 66 7.41 -3.64 -14.39
N VAL A 67 7.30 -3.43 -13.09
CA VAL A 67 6.03 -3.24 -12.38
C VAL A 67 6.09 -1.97 -11.55
N PHE A 68 4.95 -1.32 -11.39
CA PHE A 68 4.81 0.03 -10.85
C PHE A 68 4.00 -0.02 -9.56
N ALA A 69 4.50 0.59 -8.49
CA ALA A 69 3.75 0.72 -7.24
C ALA A 69 2.55 1.66 -7.45
N HIS A 70 1.39 1.25 -6.97
CA HIS A 70 0.17 2.05 -7.00
C HIS A 70 0.33 3.30 -6.11
N THR A 71 -0.20 4.42 -6.57
CA THR A 71 -0.10 5.73 -5.88
C THR A 71 -1.41 6.15 -5.20
N SER A 72 -2.45 5.32 -5.25
CA SER A 72 -3.77 5.58 -4.67
C SER A 72 -4.48 4.34 -4.13
#